data_AF-A0A165WW79-F1
#
_entry.id   AF-A0A165WW79-F1
#
_cell.length_a   1.000
_cell.length_b   1.000
_cell.length_c   1.000
_cell.angle_alpha   90.00
_cell.angle_beta   90.00
_cell.angle_gamma   90.00
#
_symmetry.space_group_name_H-M   'P 1'
#
loop_
_entity.id
_entity.type
_entity.pdbx_description
1 polymer ?
#
loop_
_entity_poly.entity_id
_entity_poly.type
_entity_poly.pdbx_seq_one_letter_code
_entity_poly.pdbx_strand_id
1 'polypeptide(L)' 'PGIREHIYQHGVDVNRILHRIDHAGGTFSADKMYLGMPEVNLLGSCCTNYGRRADDSHVIKIRDWP' A
#
# COMPACT_ATOMS: atom_id res chain seq x y z
N PRO A 1 2.40 9.69 25.50
CA PRO A 1 3.82 9.99 25.19
C PRO A 1 4.54 8.72 24.70
N GLY A 2 4.89 8.64 23.41
CA GLY A 2 5.74 7.55 22.89
C GLY A 2 5.57 7.26 21.40
N ILE A 3 4.34 7.13 20.91
CA ILE A 3 4.02 6.83 19.50
C ILE A 3 2.82 7.66 19.05
N ARG A 4 2.83 8.12 17.80
CA ARG A 4 1.64 8.75 17.18
C ARG A 4 0.57 7.69 16.97
N GLU A 5 -0.67 7.97 17.39
CA GLU A 5 -1.79 7.01 17.34
C GLU A 5 -1.93 6.32 15.97
N HIS A 6 -1.83 7.08 14.88
CA HIS A 6 -1.90 6.53 13.53
C HIS A 6 -0.84 5.44 13.23
N ILE A 7 0.39 5.63 13.72
CA ILE A 7 1.48 4.65 13.53
C ILE A 7 1.18 3.37 14.31
N TYR A 8 0.66 3.52 15.53
CA TYR A 8 0.26 2.38 16.36
C TYR A 8 -0.87 1.58 15.70
N GLN A 9 -1.92 2.24 15.24
CA GLN A 9 -3.04 1.59 14.57
C GLN A 9 -2.60 0.85 13.30
N HIS A 10 -1.75 1.48 12.48
CA HIS A 10 -1.20 0.84 11.28
C HIS A 10 -0.39 -0.43 11.63
N GLY A 11 0.45 -0.36 12.67
CA GLY A 11 1.22 -1.53 13.14
C GLY A 11 0.32 -2.67 13.62
N VAL A 12 -0.75 -2.37 14.35
CA VAL A 12 -1.74 -3.36 14.80
C VAL A 12 -2.46 -4.00 13.61
N ASP A 13 -2.88 -3.21 12.63
CA ASP A 13 -3.56 -3.71 11.43
C ASP A 13 -2.66 -4.64 10.60
N VAL A 14 -1.41 -4.22 10.36
CA VAL A 14 -0.42 -5.02 9.63
C VAL A 14 -0.16 -6.34 10.37
N ASN A 15 0.11 -6.29 11.67
CA ASN A 15 0.38 -7.48 12.48
C ASN A 15 -0.79 -8.49 12.40
N ARG A 16 -2.03 -7.99 12.50
CA ARG A 16 -3.25 -8.83 12.40
C ARG A 16 -3.37 -9.51 11.04
N ILE A 17 -3.12 -8.78 9.95
CA ILE A 17 -3.24 -9.32 8.58
C ILE A 17 -2.16 -10.35 8.31
N LEU A 18 -0.90 -10.05 8.68
CA LEU A 18 0.22 -10.96 8.49
C LEU A 18 -0.01 -12.29 9.22
N HIS A 19 -0.40 -12.25 10.49
CA HIS A 19 -0.70 -13.47 11.26
C HIS A 19 -1.85 -14.29 10.67
N ARG A 20 -2.89 -13.66 10.14
CA ARG A 20 -4.02 -14.38 9.53
C ARG A 20 -3.62 -15.10 8.25
N ILE A 21 -2.79 -14.45 7.43
CA ILE A 21 -2.31 -15.05 6.17
C ILE A 21 -1.32 -16.17 6.48
N ASP A 22 -0.42 -15.98 7.45
CA ASP A 22 0.49 -17.02 7.92
C ASP A 22 -0.26 -18.26 8.45
N HIS A 23 -1.30 -18.06 9.28
CA HIS A 23 -2.15 -19.16 9.76
C HIS A 23 -2.90 -19.89 8.63
N ALA A 24 -3.16 -19.22 7.51
CA ALA A 24 -3.75 -19.85 6.33
C ALA A 24 -2.71 -20.57 5.44
N GLY A 25 -1.43 -20.58 5.83
CA GLY A 25 -0.32 -21.14 5.06
C GLY A 25 0.14 -20.23 3.90
N GLY A 26 -0.31 -18.98 3.87
CA GLY A 26 0.10 -18.00 2.87
C GLY A 26 1.46 -17.38 3.20
N THR A 27 2.14 -16.87 2.17
CA THR A 27 3.43 -16.19 2.30
C THR A 27 3.39 -14.82 1.64
N PHE A 28 4.25 -13.90 2.10
CA PHE A 28 4.45 -12.60 1.50
C PHE A 28 5.85 -12.49 0.93
N SER A 29 5.98 -11.79 -0.20
CA SER A 29 7.28 -11.34 -0.69
C SER A 29 7.64 -10.04 0.01
N ALA A 30 8.66 -10.08 0.88
CA ALA A 30 9.14 -8.90 1.59
C ALA A 30 9.52 -7.77 0.61
N ASP A 31 10.20 -8.12 -0.49
CA ASP A 31 10.65 -7.16 -1.51
C ASP A 31 9.50 -6.43 -2.23
N LYS A 32 8.31 -7.02 -2.27
CA LYS A 32 7.12 -6.44 -2.93
C LYS A 32 6.16 -5.77 -1.96
N MET A 33 6.50 -5.75 -0.67
CA MET A 33 5.60 -5.30 0.37
C MET A 33 5.75 -3.79 0.60
N TYR A 34 4.62 -3.09 0.69
CA TYR A 34 4.58 -1.66 1.01
C TYR A 34 4.00 -1.47 2.42
N LEU A 35 4.78 -0.89 3.33
CA LEU A 35 4.40 -0.62 4.72
C LEU A 35 4.63 0.84 5.08
N GLY A 36 3.63 1.47 5.71
CA GLY A 36 3.73 2.84 6.22
C GLY A 36 4.04 3.92 5.17
N MET A 37 3.80 3.64 3.88
CA MET A 37 4.07 4.59 2.81
C MET A 37 2.93 5.61 2.67
N PRO A 38 3.23 6.91 2.49
CA PRO A 38 2.19 7.92 2.28
C PRO A 38 1.50 7.81 0.91
N GLU A 39 2.18 7.15 -0.04
CA GLU A 39 1.72 6.92 -1.40
C GLU A 39 2.19 5.55 -1.88
N VAL A 40 1.31 4.81 -2.56
CA VAL A 40 1.63 3.49 -3.12
C VAL A 40 0.90 3.26 -4.43
N ASN A 41 1.61 2.72 -5.42
CA ASN A 41 1.00 2.29 -6.68
C ASN A 41 0.44 0.87 -6.52
N LEU A 42 -0.87 0.76 -6.50
CA LEU A 42 -1.60 -0.50 -6.39
C LEU A 42 -2.47 -0.67 -7.63
N LEU A 43 -2.28 -1.78 -8.34
CA LEU A 43 -3.11 -2.16 -9.50
C LEU A 43 -3.25 -1.04 -10.55
N GLY A 44 -2.17 -0.29 -10.80
CA GLY A 44 -2.18 0.80 -11.79
C GLY A 44 -2.90 2.07 -11.33
N SER A 45 -3.17 2.20 -10.03
CA SER A 45 -3.64 3.44 -9.39
C SER A 45 -2.65 3.87 -8.32
N CYS A 46 -2.35 5.15 -8.29
CA CYS A 46 -1.63 5.75 -7.18
C CYS A 46 -2.62 6.01 -6.03
N CYS A 47 -2.39 5.36 -4.90
CA CYS A 47 -3.20 5.48 -3.69
C CYS A 47 -2.50 6.36 -2.67
N THR A 48 -3.22 7.35 -2.16
CA THR A 48 -2.78 8.27 -1.10
C THR A 48 -3.81 8.27 0.02
N ASN A 49 -3.46 8.91 1.15
CA ASN A 49 -4.41 9.13 2.25
C ASN A 49 -5.64 9.95 1.85
N TYR A 50 -5.58 10.72 0.75
CA TYR A 50 -6.67 11.58 0.29
C TYR A 50 -7.54 10.94 -0.80
N GLY A 51 -7.18 9.73 -1.24
CA GLY A 51 -7.91 9.02 -2.29
C GLY A 51 -6.97 8.42 -3.35
N ARG A 52 -7.56 8.05 -4.49
CA ARG A 52 -6.87 7.40 -5.60
C ARG A 52 -6.74 8.36 -6.77
N ARG A 53 -5.55 8.41 -7.37
CA ARG A 53 -5.28 9.07 -8.64
C ARG A 53 -4.79 8.05 -9.67
N ALA A 54 -4.97 8.36 -10.95
CA ALA A 54 -4.43 7.53 -12.02
C ALA A 54 -2.90 7.46 -11.90
N ASP A 55 -2.33 6.29 -12.17
CA ASP A 55 -0.88 6.14 -12.24
C ASP A 55 -0.32 6.98 -13.40
N ASP A 56 0.73 7.75 -13.12
CA ASP A 56 1.31 8.67 -14.10
C ASP A 56 1.78 7.93 -15.36
N SER A 57 2.24 6.67 -15.25
CA SER A 57 2.60 5.85 -16.40
C SER A 57 1.42 5.50 -17.30
N HIS A 58 0.20 5.41 -16.74
CA HIS A 58 -1.03 5.21 -17.51
C HIS A 58 -1.50 6.52 -18.15
N VAL A 59 -1.40 7.64 -17.43
CA VAL A 59 -1.74 8.97 -17.95
C VAL A 59 -0.85 9.33 -19.14
N ILE A 60 0.45 9.09 -19.05
CA ILE A 60 1.42 9.35 -20.12
C ILE A 60 1.05 8.58 -21.40
N LYS A 61 0.66 7.30 -21.28
CA LYS A 61 0.26 6.48 -22.45
C LYS A 61 -0.93 7.06 -23.21
N ILE A 62 -1.90 7.66 -22.50
CA ILE A 62 -3.07 8.28 -23.12
C ILE A 62 -2.70 9.64 -23.72
N ARG A 63 -1.95 10.44 -22.95
CA ARG A 63 -1.54 11.79 -23.37
C ARG A 63 -0.68 11.77 -24.63
N ASP A 64 0.23 10.81 -24.72
CA ASP A 64 1.22 10.70 -25.79
C ASP A 64 0.75 9.72 -26.89
N TRP A 65 -0.55 9.36 -26.89
CA TRP A 65 -1.15 8.52 -27.92
C TRP A 65 -1.27 9.32 -29.24
N PRO A 66 -0.71 8.83 -30.38
CA PRO A 66 -0.71 9.54 -31.66
C PRO A 66 -2.07 9.62 -32.37
#